data_AF-A0A843KTJ3-F1
#
_entry.id   AF-A0A843KTJ3-F1
#
_cell.length_a   1.000
_cell.length_b   1.000
_cell.length_c   1.000
_cell.angle_alpha   90.00
_cell.angle_beta   90.00
_cell.angle_gamma   90.00
#
_symmetry.space_group_name_H-M   'P 1'
#
loop_
_entity.id
_entity.type
_entity.pdbx_description
1 polymer ?
#
loop_
_entity_poly.entity_id
_entity_poly.type
_entity_poly.pdbx_seq_one_letter_code
_entity_poly.pdbx_strand_id
1 'polypeptide(L)'
;MDRAEVGTMTGNNRLGDEVSPYLRQHAGNPVDWFPWGDEAFTLAREQDKPIFLSIGYSTCHWCHVMERESFFDAEVAVLLNEHFVCIKVDREERPDLDALYMNAAIALIGTGGWPLNLVLTPDLHPFYAATYVPREGRPGMPGLLEILPALARYWSENREKAAATAGLLAKAIRDSNESRGGRRVHRRAADRMIQDLTIQFDSLNGGFGRPPKFPMPHFHLFLLRYWKWTGNEKALRMAEKTLLSMARGGIYDHLGYGFHRYATDARWLIPHFEKMLYDQALAAMAYTEAFLATGNRELGDIAS
;
A
#
# COMPACT_ATOMS: atom_id res chain seq x y z
N MET A 1 46.34 13.88 9.11
CA MET A 1 45.79 15.01 8.35
C MET A 1 44.35 14.65 8.03
N ASP A 2 43.49 15.19 8.89
CA ASP A 2 42.04 15.41 8.84
C ASP A 2 41.14 14.42 8.09
N ARG A 3 40.52 13.54 8.89
CA ARG A 3 39.14 13.12 8.68
C ARG A 3 38.25 14.33 8.93
N ALA A 4 37.74 14.92 7.88
CA ALA A 4 36.69 15.93 7.97
C ALA A 4 35.50 15.35 8.76
N GLU A 5 35.09 16.08 9.79
CA GLU A 5 33.89 15.82 10.57
C GLU A 5 32.67 15.83 9.63
N VAL A 6 32.06 14.66 9.44
CA VAL A 6 30.70 14.59 8.92
C VAL A 6 29.81 15.11 10.03
N GLY A 7 29.51 16.41 9.98
CA GLY A 7 28.57 17.04 10.88
C GLY A 7 27.25 16.27 10.86
N THR A 8 26.84 15.78 12.02
CA THR A 8 25.49 15.26 12.25
C THR A 8 24.52 16.42 12.07
N MET A 9 24.03 16.60 10.84
CA MET A 9 22.87 17.42 10.51
C MET A 9 21.68 16.85 11.28
N THR A 10 21.49 17.33 12.51
CA THR A 10 20.27 17.09 13.28
C THR A 10 19.19 17.91 12.59
N GLY A 11 18.44 17.26 11.69
CA GLY A 11 17.34 17.88 10.98
C GLY A 11 16.30 18.28 12.02
N ASN A 12 16.04 19.58 12.16
CA ASN A 12 14.89 20.09 12.88
C ASN A 12 13.90 20.57 11.82
N ASN A 13 13.19 19.61 11.21
CA ASN A 13 12.16 19.90 10.22
C ASN A 13 10.83 20.28 10.91
N ARG A 14 9.80 20.57 10.12
CA ARG A 14 8.53 21.12 10.63
C ARG A 14 7.66 20.10 11.37
N LEU A 15 8.00 18.82 11.32
CA LEU A 15 7.16 17.77 11.92
C LEU A 15 7.26 17.68 13.45
N GLY A 16 8.19 18.42 14.08
CA GLY A 16 8.34 18.43 15.55
C GLY A 16 7.11 18.94 16.30
N ASP A 17 6.35 19.84 15.67
CA ASP A 17 5.16 20.49 16.25
C ASP A 17 3.84 19.76 15.92
N GLU A 18 3.89 18.66 15.17
CA GLU A 18 2.70 17.90 14.78
C GLU A 18 2.11 17.10 15.94
N VAL A 19 0.78 16.93 15.94
CA VAL A 19 0.09 16.14 16.97
C VAL A 19 0.42 14.66 16.82
N SER A 20 0.40 14.16 15.57
CA SER A 20 0.71 12.78 15.22
C SER A 20 2.04 12.31 15.83
N PRO A 21 2.02 11.27 16.67
CA PRO A 21 3.25 10.61 17.12
C PRO A 21 4.07 10.05 15.95
N TYR A 22 3.40 9.59 14.89
CA TYR A 22 4.07 9.08 13.69
C TYR A 22 4.85 10.19 12.98
N LEU A 23 4.24 11.37 12.76
CA LEU A 23 4.94 12.49 12.12
C LEU A 23 6.12 12.99 12.96
N ARG A 24 5.93 13.13 14.29
CA ARG A 24 7.01 13.54 15.20
C ARG A 24 8.20 12.59 15.21
N GLN A 25 8.01 11.30 14.96
CA GLN A 25 9.12 10.35 14.81
C GLN A 25 10.07 10.75 13.67
N HIS A 26 9.54 11.38 12.61
CA HIS A 26 10.32 11.85 11.46
C HIS A 26 10.91 13.26 11.65
N ALA A 27 10.67 13.93 12.78
CA ALA A 27 11.12 15.30 13.01
C ALA A 27 12.65 15.45 12.98
N GLY A 28 13.38 14.40 13.38
CA GLY A 28 14.84 14.33 13.38
C GLY A 28 15.49 13.96 12.05
N ASN A 29 14.70 13.68 11.01
CA ASN A 29 15.23 13.28 9.71
C ASN A 29 15.93 14.44 9.01
N PRO A 30 17.06 14.21 8.31
CA PRO A 30 17.74 15.22 7.50
C PRO A 30 16.92 15.67 6.27
N VAL A 31 15.89 14.92 5.88
CA VAL A 31 14.91 15.36 4.89
C VAL A 31 14.08 16.51 5.46
N ASP A 32 13.94 17.60 4.71
CA ASP A 32 13.16 18.78 5.08
C ASP A 32 11.66 18.50 4.89
N TRP A 33 11.11 17.71 5.81
CA TRP A 33 9.70 17.34 5.78
C TRP A 33 8.78 18.51 6.14
N PHE A 34 7.73 18.65 5.36
CA PHE A 34 6.56 19.44 5.65
C PHE A 34 5.38 18.52 6.04
N PRO A 35 4.50 18.96 6.95
CA PRO A 35 3.16 18.39 7.03
C PRO A 35 2.36 18.74 5.77
N TRP A 36 1.23 18.07 5.58
CA TRP A 36 0.32 18.41 4.50
C TRP A 36 -0.34 19.78 4.72
N GLY A 37 -0.02 20.76 3.89
CA GLY A 37 -0.60 22.10 4.01
C GLY A 37 -0.14 23.11 2.97
N ASP A 38 -0.77 24.29 3.00
CA ASP A 38 -0.57 25.36 2.02
C ASP A 38 0.86 25.90 1.94
N GLU A 39 1.62 25.85 3.04
CA GLU A 39 3.03 26.24 3.06
C GLU A 39 3.84 25.42 2.05
N ALA A 40 3.72 24.08 2.10
CA ALA A 40 4.42 23.18 1.21
C ALA A 40 3.97 23.35 -0.25
N PHE A 41 2.66 23.54 -0.48
CA PHE A 41 2.11 23.71 -1.83
C PHE A 41 2.54 25.03 -2.47
N THR A 42 2.56 26.09 -1.67
CA THR A 42 3.01 27.41 -2.11
C THR A 42 4.48 27.35 -2.46
N LEU A 43 5.31 26.76 -1.59
CA LEU A 43 6.73 26.57 -1.86
C LEU A 43 6.98 25.76 -3.13
N ALA A 44 6.23 24.68 -3.35
CA ALA A 44 6.35 23.85 -4.55
C ALA A 44 6.03 24.64 -5.83
N ARG A 45 5.03 25.53 -5.80
CA ARG A 45 4.69 26.40 -6.92
C ARG A 45 5.72 27.50 -7.14
N GLU A 46 6.18 28.15 -6.08
CA GLU A 46 7.15 29.25 -6.15
C GLU A 46 8.52 28.79 -6.62
N GLN A 47 8.98 27.63 -6.14
CA GLN A 47 10.26 27.03 -6.54
C GLN A 47 10.17 26.19 -7.81
N ASP A 48 8.97 26.01 -8.35
CA ASP A 48 8.69 25.14 -9.49
C ASP A 48 9.20 23.70 -9.31
N LYS A 49 9.09 23.18 -8.08
CA LYS A 49 9.55 21.85 -7.71
C LYS A 49 8.39 20.86 -7.60
N PRO A 50 8.57 19.60 -8.04
CA PRO A 50 7.62 18.55 -7.78
C PRO A 50 7.57 18.24 -6.27
N ILE A 51 6.46 17.68 -5.83
CA ILE A 51 6.25 17.28 -4.44
C ILE A 51 6.57 15.79 -4.30
N PHE A 52 7.44 15.43 -3.35
CA PHE A 52 7.60 14.05 -2.91
C PHE A 52 6.66 13.81 -1.72
N LEU A 53 5.56 13.09 -1.96
CA LEU A 53 4.57 12.76 -0.93
C LEU A 53 4.84 11.36 -0.38
N SER A 54 5.04 11.24 0.93
CA SER A 54 5.20 9.96 1.63
C SER A 54 4.13 9.77 2.71
N ILE A 55 3.20 8.84 2.46
CA ILE A 55 2.13 8.47 3.40
C ILE A 55 2.51 7.18 4.14
N GLY A 56 2.36 7.18 5.45
CA GLY A 56 2.55 6.01 6.31
C GLY A 56 1.73 6.10 7.59
N TYR A 57 2.02 5.23 8.56
CA TYR A 57 1.36 5.21 9.87
C TYR A 57 2.23 4.49 10.89
N SER A 58 1.91 4.67 12.17
CA SER A 58 2.73 4.27 13.32
C SER A 58 3.07 2.78 13.40
N THR A 59 2.18 1.87 12.97
CA THR A 59 2.42 0.41 13.02
C THR A 59 2.88 -0.19 11.69
N CYS A 60 3.17 0.64 10.69
CA CYS A 60 3.64 0.20 9.38
C CYS A 60 5.11 -0.24 9.40
N HIS A 61 5.36 -1.54 9.32
CA HIS A 61 6.74 -2.08 9.33
C HIS A 61 7.63 -1.50 8.23
N TRP A 62 7.17 -1.55 6.97
CA TRP A 62 7.98 -1.06 5.84
C TRP A 62 8.20 0.46 5.86
N CYS A 63 7.32 1.21 6.53
CA CYS A 63 7.50 2.64 6.72
C CYS A 63 8.71 2.90 7.64
N HIS A 64 8.84 2.13 8.72
CA HIS A 64 10.01 2.17 9.61
C HIS A 64 11.29 1.66 8.96
N VAL A 65 11.21 0.60 8.15
CA VAL A 65 12.36 0.10 7.39
C VAL A 65 12.87 1.18 6.41
N MET A 66 11.96 1.77 5.63
CA MET A 66 12.33 2.79 4.64
C MET A 66 12.82 4.08 5.30
N GLU A 67 12.27 4.48 6.45
CA GLU A 67 12.77 5.62 7.21
C GLU A 67 14.23 5.42 7.62
N ARG A 68 14.52 4.30 8.29
CA ARG A 68 15.86 4.01 8.79
C ARG A 68 16.88 3.82 7.67
N GLU A 69 16.48 3.16 6.58
CA GLU A 69 17.38 2.88 5.46
C GLU A 69 17.59 4.07 4.54
N SER A 70 16.61 4.97 4.43
CA SER A 70 16.60 6.00 3.37
C SER A 70 16.33 7.42 3.88
N PHE A 71 15.31 7.66 4.70
CA PHE A 71 14.98 9.03 5.12
C PHE A 71 15.93 9.60 6.18
N PHE A 72 16.68 8.73 6.88
CA PHE A 72 17.82 9.12 7.73
C PHE A 72 19.15 9.23 6.99
N ASP A 73 19.23 8.77 5.73
CA ASP A 73 20.46 8.79 4.95
C ASP A 73 20.73 10.18 4.37
N ALA A 74 21.94 10.70 4.60
CA ALA A 74 22.29 12.07 4.20
C ALA A 74 22.31 12.26 2.67
N GLU A 75 22.71 11.24 1.90
CA GLU A 75 22.78 11.32 0.44
C GLU A 75 21.37 11.35 -0.16
N VAL A 76 20.49 10.47 0.31
CA VAL A 76 19.07 10.49 -0.06
C VAL A 76 18.42 11.82 0.32
N ALA A 77 18.71 12.34 1.52
CA ALA A 77 18.14 13.60 1.98
C ALA A 77 18.60 14.80 1.16
N VAL A 78 19.87 14.85 0.74
CA VAL A 78 20.36 15.90 -0.19
C VAL A 78 19.57 15.87 -1.49
N LEU A 79 19.43 14.69 -2.11
CA LEU A 79 18.68 14.55 -3.36
C LEU A 79 17.20 14.96 -3.22
N LEU A 80 16.58 14.58 -2.11
CA LEU A 80 15.19 14.95 -1.80
C LEU A 80 15.05 16.46 -1.62
N ASN A 81 15.86 17.08 -0.76
CA ASN A 81 15.76 18.49 -0.42
C ASN A 81 16.14 19.40 -1.61
N GLU A 82 17.09 18.98 -2.44
CA GLU A 82 17.50 19.76 -3.61
C GLU A 82 16.39 19.83 -4.67
N HIS A 83 15.73 18.69 -4.94
CA HIS A 83 14.86 18.56 -6.11
C HIS A 83 13.36 18.54 -5.81
N PHE A 84 12.95 18.32 -4.55
CA PHE A 84 11.54 18.12 -4.20
C PHE A 84 11.13 18.98 -3.01
N VAL A 85 9.84 19.32 -2.94
CA VAL A 85 9.20 19.68 -1.66
C VAL A 85 8.68 18.39 -1.03
N CYS A 86 9.21 18.02 0.13
CA CYS A 86 8.95 16.73 0.76
C CYS A 86 7.81 16.86 1.76
N ILE A 87 6.73 16.09 1.56
CA ILE A 87 5.55 16.10 2.44
C ILE A 87 5.37 14.73 3.09
N LYS A 88 5.23 14.71 4.42
CA LYS A 88 4.93 13.51 5.19
C LYS A 88 3.48 13.56 5.66
N VAL A 89 2.76 12.44 5.50
CA VAL A 89 1.36 12.31 5.94
C VAL A 89 1.19 11.08 6.80
N ASP A 90 0.48 11.26 7.91
CA ASP A 90 -0.07 10.18 8.71
C ASP A 90 -1.43 9.76 8.16
N ARG A 91 -1.54 8.51 7.72
CA ARG A 91 -2.79 7.91 7.27
C ARG A 91 -3.84 7.90 8.37
N GLU A 92 -3.45 7.73 9.64
CA GLU A 92 -4.39 7.63 10.76
C GLU A 92 -5.10 8.97 11.02
N GLU A 93 -4.42 10.09 10.76
CA GLU A 93 -5.01 11.43 10.83
C GLU A 93 -5.70 11.87 9.53
N ARG A 94 -5.17 11.45 8.37
CA ARG A 94 -5.68 11.82 7.03
C ARG A 94 -6.04 10.62 6.15
N PRO A 95 -7.03 9.79 6.57
CA PRO A 95 -7.46 8.63 5.79
C PRO A 95 -8.10 9.01 4.45
N ASP A 96 -8.58 10.25 4.31
CA ASP A 96 -9.10 10.83 3.07
C ASP A 96 -8.00 10.97 2.00
N LEU A 97 -6.83 11.49 2.38
CA LEU A 97 -5.69 11.63 1.48
C LEU A 97 -5.09 10.29 1.12
N ASP A 98 -4.96 9.40 2.11
CA ASP A 98 -4.50 8.03 1.91
C ASP A 98 -5.34 7.30 0.87
N ALA A 99 -6.67 7.31 1.01
CA ALA A 99 -7.57 6.67 0.06
C ALA A 99 -7.46 7.26 -1.36
N LEU A 100 -7.37 8.59 -1.47
CA LEU A 100 -7.22 9.28 -2.76
C LEU A 100 -5.94 8.85 -3.47
N TYR A 101 -4.79 8.95 -2.79
CA TYR A 101 -3.49 8.66 -3.40
C TYR A 101 -3.20 7.17 -3.54
N MET A 102 -3.79 6.31 -2.70
CA MET A 102 -3.74 4.87 -2.88
C MET A 102 -4.43 4.45 -4.19
N ASN A 103 -5.61 5.02 -4.47
CA ASN A 103 -6.30 4.77 -5.74
C ASN A 103 -5.48 5.26 -6.94
N ALA A 104 -4.81 6.41 -6.80
CA ALA A 104 -3.90 6.91 -7.83
C ALA A 104 -2.71 5.98 -8.07
N ALA A 105 -2.09 5.46 -7.01
CA ALA A 105 -1.00 4.51 -7.13
C ALA A 105 -1.45 3.20 -7.81
N ILE A 106 -2.59 2.62 -7.40
CA ILE A 106 -3.14 1.43 -8.06
C ILE A 106 -3.41 1.68 -9.54
N ALA A 107 -3.89 2.87 -9.91
CA ALA A 107 -4.12 3.23 -11.31
C ALA A 107 -2.81 3.42 -12.11
N LEU A 108 -1.73 3.88 -11.48
CA LEU A 108 -0.42 4.10 -12.12
C LEU A 108 0.40 2.81 -12.26
N ILE A 109 0.47 2.00 -11.20
CA ILE A 109 1.40 0.86 -11.11
C ILE A 109 0.69 -0.49 -10.90
N GLY A 110 -0.65 -0.52 -10.89
CA GLY A 110 -1.45 -1.74 -10.77
C GLY A 110 -1.57 -2.33 -9.36
N THR A 111 -0.85 -1.76 -8.39
CA THR A 111 -0.81 -2.22 -7.00
C THR A 111 -0.72 -1.05 -6.03
N GLY A 112 -0.93 -1.31 -4.75
CA GLY A 112 -0.89 -0.33 -3.68
C GLY A 112 -0.38 -0.94 -2.38
N GLY A 113 0.13 -0.08 -1.49
CA GLY A 113 0.69 -0.49 -0.21
C GLY A 113 1.42 0.66 0.48
N TRP A 114 1.89 0.40 1.70
CA TRP A 114 2.62 1.38 2.51
C TRP A 114 4.06 0.91 2.75
N PRO A 115 5.05 1.83 2.82
CA PRO A 115 4.92 3.28 2.67
C PRO A 115 4.47 3.64 1.26
N LEU A 116 3.56 4.60 1.14
CA LEU A 116 3.04 5.03 -0.15
C LEU A 116 3.79 6.29 -0.56
N ASN A 117 4.63 6.18 -1.58
CA ASN A 117 5.46 7.27 -2.07
C ASN A 117 4.98 7.70 -3.45
N LEU A 118 4.66 8.98 -3.61
CA LEU A 118 4.25 9.55 -4.89
C LEU A 118 5.10 10.77 -5.22
N VAL A 119 5.27 11.03 -6.51
CA VAL A 119 5.71 12.35 -6.97
C VAL A 119 4.55 13.05 -7.65
N LEU A 120 4.24 14.24 -7.13
CA LEU A 120 3.13 15.07 -7.57
C LEU A 120 3.68 16.31 -8.29
N THR A 121 2.87 16.86 -9.20
CA THR A 121 3.05 18.23 -9.67
C THR A 121 2.81 19.23 -8.52
N PRO A 122 3.23 20.50 -8.64
CA PRO A 122 2.87 21.56 -7.69
C PRO A 122 1.35 21.74 -7.50
N ASP A 123 0.55 21.27 -8.45
CA ASP A 123 -0.92 21.25 -8.39
C ASP A 123 -1.48 19.94 -7.82
N LEU A 124 -0.65 19.16 -7.12
CA LEU A 124 -1.01 17.96 -6.35
C LEU A 124 -1.43 16.74 -7.19
N HIS A 125 -1.15 16.75 -8.49
CA HIS A 125 -1.50 15.64 -9.37
C HIS A 125 -0.33 14.64 -9.48
N PRO A 126 -0.55 13.33 -9.20
CA PRO A 126 0.53 12.35 -9.24
C PRO A 126 0.91 11.97 -10.66
N PHE A 127 2.21 11.81 -10.90
CA PHE A 127 2.76 11.27 -12.15
C PHE A 127 3.75 10.11 -11.93
N TYR A 128 4.08 9.81 -10.67
CA TYR A 128 4.85 8.64 -10.26
C TYR A 128 4.29 8.09 -8.95
N ALA A 129 4.36 6.78 -8.78
CA ALA A 129 4.00 6.10 -7.55
C ALA A 129 4.91 4.89 -7.30
N ALA A 130 5.22 4.65 -6.04
CA ALA A 130 5.91 3.46 -5.55
C ALA A 130 5.43 3.11 -4.14
N THR A 131 5.62 1.86 -3.75
CA THR A 131 5.41 1.46 -2.35
C THR A 131 6.75 1.58 -1.60
N TYR A 132 7.26 0.49 -1.03
CA TYR A 132 8.61 0.44 -0.50
C TYR A 132 9.64 0.65 -1.62
N VAL A 133 10.65 1.50 -1.38
CA VAL A 133 11.81 1.68 -2.25
C VAL A 133 13.06 1.65 -1.37
N PRO A 134 14.04 0.76 -1.64
CA PRO A 134 15.28 0.72 -0.87
C PRO A 134 16.18 1.93 -1.21
N ARG A 135 17.15 2.21 -0.33
CA ARG A 135 18.20 3.20 -0.59
C ARG A 135 18.94 2.93 -1.91
N GLU A 136 19.51 1.73 -2.00
CA GLU A 136 20.24 1.22 -3.16
C GLU A 136 19.40 0.21 -3.94
N GLY A 137 19.58 0.19 -5.26
CA GLY A 137 18.89 -0.75 -6.14
C GLY A 137 19.22 -2.20 -5.82
N ARG A 138 18.22 -3.06 -6.04
CA ARG A 138 18.34 -4.51 -6.04
C ARG A 138 18.02 -5.02 -7.45
N PRO A 139 18.46 -6.25 -7.82
CA PRO A 139 18.13 -6.81 -9.13
C PRO A 139 16.62 -6.72 -9.43
N GLY A 140 16.26 -5.97 -10.47
CA GLY A 140 14.86 -5.74 -10.87
C GLY A 140 14.09 -4.67 -10.09
N MET A 141 14.73 -3.95 -9.15
CA MET A 141 14.12 -2.91 -8.33
C MET A 141 15.11 -1.75 -8.11
N PRO A 142 15.00 -0.64 -8.85
CA PRO A 142 15.88 0.52 -8.66
C PRO A 142 15.69 1.14 -7.27
N GLY A 143 16.77 1.69 -6.71
CA GLY A 143 16.76 2.36 -5.41
C GLY A 143 16.46 3.86 -5.50
N LEU A 144 16.27 4.51 -4.36
CA LEU A 144 16.03 5.95 -4.29
C LEU A 144 17.17 6.78 -4.90
N LEU A 145 18.42 6.35 -4.71
CA LEU A 145 19.59 7.03 -5.31
C LEU A 145 19.56 7.05 -6.85
N GLU A 146 18.86 6.10 -7.48
CA GLU A 146 18.69 6.06 -8.93
C GLU A 146 17.39 6.76 -9.37
N ILE A 147 16.31 6.56 -8.62
CA ILE A 147 14.97 7.05 -8.96
C ILE A 147 14.88 8.56 -8.81
N LEU A 148 15.38 9.15 -7.72
CA LEU A 148 15.22 10.57 -7.43
C LEU A 148 15.85 11.47 -8.50
N PRO A 149 17.12 11.25 -8.94
CA PRO A 149 17.70 12.04 -10.03
C PRO A 149 16.97 11.86 -11.36
N ALA A 150 16.48 10.65 -11.65
CA ALA A 150 15.73 10.38 -12.87
C ALA A 150 14.38 11.12 -12.89
N LEU A 151 13.68 11.17 -11.76
CA LEU A 151 12.42 11.91 -11.63
C LEU A 151 12.63 13.43 -11.68
N ALA A 152 13.69 13.94 -11.04
CA ALA A 152 14.05 15.35 -11.10
C ALA A 152 14.34 15.80 -12.55
N ARG A 153 15.14 15.00 -13.29
CA ARG A 153 15.41 15.23 -14.72
C ARG A 153 14.14 15.11 -15.56
N TYR A 154 13.29 14.12 -15.29
CA TYR A 154 12.03 13.96 -16.01
C TYR A 154 11.13 15.18 -15.84
N TRP A 155 11.03 15.72 -14.62
CA TRP A 155 10.27 16.94 -14.35
C TRP A 155 10.80 18.15 -15.12
N SER A 156 12.12 18.39 -15.09
CA SER A 156 12.72 19.54 -15.77
C SER A 156 12.61 19.48 -17.29
N GLU A 157 12.71 18.28 -17.87
CA GLU A 157 12.70 18.09 -19.34
C GLU A 157 11.29 17.87 -19.93
N ASN A 158 10.33 17.36 -19.14
CA ASN A 158 9.05 16.86 -19.67
C ASN A 158 7.82 17.34 -18.87
N ARG A 159 7.88 18.55 -18.30
CA ARG A 159 6.83 19.12 -17.45
C ARG A 159 5.41 19.00 -18.01
N GLU A 160 5.21 19.35 -19.28
CA GLU A 160 3.88 19.26 -19.91
C GLU A 160 3.36 17.82 -19.99
N LYS A 161 4.25 16.84 -20.23
CA LYS A 161 3.87 15.42 -20.26
C LYS A 161 3.56 14.89 -18.85
N ALA A 162 4.31 15.34 -17.85
CA ALA A 162 4.03 15.02 -16.46
C ALA A 162 2.62 15.52 -16.08
N ALA A 163 2.29 16.77 -16.41
CA ALA A 163 0.97 17.37 -16.18
C ALA A 163 -0.15 16.65 -16.97
N ALA A 164 0.09 16.28 -18.23
CA ALA A 164 -0.88 15.55 -19.04
C ALA A 164 -1.18 14.15 -18.47
N THR A 165 -0.16 13.42 -18.02
CA THR A 165 -0.31 12.12 -17.36
C THR A 165 -1.14 12.25 -16.09
N ALA A 166 -0.82 13.25 -15.28
CA ALA A 166 -1.55 13.62 -14.08
C ALA A 166 -3.04 13.91 -14.36
N GLY A 167 -3.33 14.66 -15.44
CA GLY A 167 -4.70 14.99 -15.85
C GLY A 167 -5.52 13.78 -16.29
N LEU A 168 -4.92 12.85 -17.04
CA LEU A 168 -5.56 11.59 -17.44
C LEU A 168 -5.88 10.72 -16.23
N LEU A 169 -4.95 10.61 -15.28
CA LEU A 169 -5.15 9.84 -14.06
C LEU A 169 -6.26 10.44 -13.19
N ALA A 170 -6.24 11.76 -12.99
CA ALA A 170 -7.27 12.45 -12.22
C ALA A 170 -8.66 12.26 -12.83
N LYS A 171 -8.76 12.23 -14.17
CA LYS A 171 -10.00 11.90 -14.86
C LYS A 171 -10.43 10.45 -14.60
N ALA A 172 -9.53 9.48 -14.74
CA ALA A 172 -9.83 8.06 -14.51
C ALA A 172 -10.31 7.80 -13.06
N ILE A 173 -9.68 8.44 -12.07
CA ILE A 173 -10.09 8.35 -10.67
C ILE A 173 -11.49 8.95 -10.47
N ARG A 174 -11.77 10.14 -11.02
CA ARG A 174 -13.11 10.76 -10.97
C ARG A 174 -14.17 9.87 -11.60
N ASP A 175 -13.93 9.39 -12.81
CA ASP A 175 -14.86 8.51 -13.54
C ASP A 175 -15.14 7.21 -12.75
N SER A 176 -14.12 6.66 -12.08
CA SER A 176 -14.29 5.49 -11.20
C SER A 176 -15.13 5.78 -9.95
N ASN A 177 -14.98 6.96 -9.34
CA ASN A 177 -15.74 7.35 -8.15
C ASN A 177 -17.19 7.71 -8.49
N GLU A 178 -17.43 8.32 -9.65
CA GLU A 178 -18.77 8.63 -10.17
C GLU A 178 -19.56 7.37 -10.59
N SER A 179 -18.88 6.25 -10.82
CA SER A 179 -19.53 4.97 -11.15
C SER A 179 -20.32 4.33 -9.99
N ARG A 180 -20.36 4.95 -8.80
CA ARG A 180 -21.08 4.46 -7.63
C ARG A 180 -22.57 4.83 -7.66
N GLY A 181 -23.35 4.04 -8.40
CA GLY A 181 -24.81 4.01 -8.27
C GLY A 181 -25.52 3.14 -9.31
N GLY A 182 -26.04 1.98 -8.91
CA GLY A 182 -27.19 1.37 -9.60
C GLY A 182 -26.96 0.44 -10.80
N ARG A 183 -25.72 0.14 -11.21
CA ARG A 183 -25.50 -0.91 -12.24
C ARG A 183 -25.48 -2.30 -11.59
N ARG A 184 -26.46 -3.14 -11.94
CA ARG A 184 -26.45 -4.58 -11.64
C ARG A 184 -25.08 -5.15 -12.04
N VAL A 185 -24.43 -5.89 -11.12
CA VAL A 185 -23.21 -6.64 -11.43
C VAL A 185 -23.50 -7.53 -12.63
N HIS A 186 -22.82 -7.27 -13.75
CA HIS A 186 -23.08 -7.99 -14.98
C HIS A 186 -22.51 -9.41 -14.83
N ARG A 187 -23.30 -10.45 -15.14
CA ARG A 187 -22.89 -11.87 -15.02
C ARG A 187 -21.50 -12.13 -15.62
N ARG A 188 -21.26 -11.57 -16.81
CA ARG A 188 -19.96 -11.66 -17.51
C ARG A 188 -18.76 -11.17 -16.68
N ALA A 189 -18.93 -10.14 -15.85
CA ALA A 189 -17.86 -9.64 -14.98
C ALA A 189 -17.55 -10.63 -13.85
N ALA A 190 -18.58 -11.21 -13.24
CA ALA A 190 -18.42 -12.26 -12.23
C ALA A 190 -17.78 -13.52 -12.83
N ASP A 191 -18.22 -13.95 -14.02
CA ASP A 191 -17.66 -15.12 -14.72
C ASP A 191 -16.17 -14.90 -15.05
N ARG A 192 -15.79 -13.68 -15.48
CA ARG A 192 -14.38 -13.33 -15.74
C ARG A 192 -13.55 -13.35 -14.45
N MET A 193 -14.06 -12.77 -13.36
CA MET A 193 -13.38 -12.81 -12.07
C MET A 193 -13.09 -14.25 -11.61
N ILE A 194 -14.02 -15.18 -11.84
CA ILE A 194 -13.80 -16.60 -11.51
C ILE A 194 -12.71 -17.23 -12.38
N GLN A 195 -12.64 -16.89 -13.66
CA GLN A 195 -11.56 -17.36 -14.53
C GLN A 195 -10.20 -16.86 -14.02
N ASP A 196 -10.10 -15.58 -13.69
CA ASP A 196 -8.86 -14.96 -13.19
C ASP A 196 -8.42 -15.57 -11.85
N LEU A 197 -9.36 -15.74 -10.91
CA LEU A 197 -9.09 -16.38 -9.62
C LEU A 197 -8.68 -17.85 -9.78
N THR A 198 -9.29 -18.58 -10.72
CA THR A 198 -8.94 -19.98 -10.97
C THR A 198 -7.50 -20.11 -11.48
N ILE A 199 -7.04 -19.17 -12.32
CA ILE A 199 -5.66 -19.14 -12.82
C ILE A 199 -4.67 -18.83 -11.70
N GLN A 200 -5.03 -17.90 -10.80
CA GLN A 200 -4.16 -17.47 -9.71
C GLN A 200 -4.16 -18.42 -8.51
N PHE A 201 -5.13 -19.34 -8.43
CA PHE A 201 -5.34 -20.18 -7.26
C PHE A 201 -4.19 -21.17 -7.05
N ASP A 202 -3.58 -21.12 -5.86
CA ASP A 202 -2.62 -22.13 -5.41
C ASP A 202 -3.39 -23.33 -4.88
N SER A 203 -3.52 -24.38 -5.71
CA SER A 203 -4.23 -25.60 -5.35
C SER A 203 -3.56 -26.41 -4.23
N LEU A 204 -2.26 -26.21 -4.00
CA LEU A 204 -1.50 -26.92 -2.97
C LEU A 204 -1.73 -26.29 -1.59
N ASN A 205 -1.54 -24.97 -1.49
CA ASN A 205 -1.58 -24.24 -0.21
C ASN A 205 -2.82 -23.35 -0.02
N GLY A 206 -3.77 -23.34 -0.97
CA GLY A 206 -4.87 -22.36 -0.99
C GLY A 206 -4.36 -20.94 -1.27
N GLY A 207 -5.24 -19.94 -1.40
CA GLY A 207 -4.85 -18.56 -1.69
C GLY A 207 -4.63 -18.26 -3.17
N PHE A 208 -4.25 -17.02 -3.46
CA PHE A 208 -4.12 -16.51 -4.83
C PHE A 208 -2.78 -15.81 -5.02
N GLY A 209 -2.17 -16.04 -6.17
CA GLY A 209 -0.92 -15.39 -6.56
C GLY A 209 0.32 -16.01 -5.91
N ARG A 210 1.43 -15.28 -5.99
CA ARG A 210 2.74 -15.68 -5.45
C ARG A 210 2.97 -15.00 -4.09
N PRO A 211 3.92 -15.50 -3.28
CA PRO A 211 4.32 -14.81 -2.05
C PRO A 211 4.82 -13.38 -2.30
N PRO A 212 4.61 -12.44 -1.38
CA PRO A 212 3.88 -12.61 -0.12
C PRO A 212 2.37 -12.81 -0.34
N LYS A 213 1.73 -13.66 0.48
CA LYS A 213 0.31 -14.02 0.35
C LYS A 213 -0.56 -13.30 1.35
N PHE A 214 -1.62 -12.68 0.85
CA PHE A 214 -2.60 -11.93 1.65
C PHE A 214 -3.90 -12.74 1.85
N PRO A 215 -4.55 -12.66 3.03
CA PRO A 215 -5.83 -13.29 3.33
C PRO A 215 -6.97 -13.01 2.33
N MET A 216 -6.99 -11.84 1.70
CA MET A 216 -8.00 -11.40 0.71
C MET A 216 -9.45 -11.85 1.01
N PRO A 217 -10.04 -11.53 2.18
CA PRO A 217 -11.35 -12.09 2.57
C PRO A 217 -12.48 -11.77 1.58
N HIS A 218 -12.39 -10.64 0.89
CA HIS A 218 -13.34 -10.23 -0.15
C HIS A 218 -13.35 -11.18 -1.37
N PHE A 219 -12.23 -11.85 -1.70
CA PHE A 219 -12.23 -12.91 -2.72
C PHE A 219 -13.01 -14.13 -2.23
N HIS A 220 -12.88 -14.50 -0.95
CA HIS A 220 -13.62 -15.62 -0.38
C HIS A 220 -15.12 -15.35 -0.30
N LEU A 221 -15.52 -14.15 0.14
CA LEU A 221 -16.92 -13.72 0.13
C LEU A 221 -17.49 -13.72 -1.31
N PHE A 222 -16.72 -13.23 -2.30
CA PHE A 222 -17.11 -13.30 -3.70
C PHE A 222 -17.31 -14.75 -4.18
N LEU A 223 -16.36 -15.64 -3.89
CA LEU A 223 -16.41 -17.04 -4.29
C LEU A 223 -17.61 -17.78 -3.69
N LEU A 224 -17.91 -17.56 -2.41
CA LEU A 224 -19.07 -18.13 -1.72
C LEU A 224 -20.39 -17.64 -2.33
N ARG A 225 -20.51 -16.34 -2.60
CA ARG A 225 -21.68 -15.76 -3.28
C ARG A 225 -21.83 -16.28 -4.70
N TYR A 226 -20.74 -16.40 -5.45
CA TYR A 226 -20.75 -16.93 -6.80
C TYR A 226 -21.15 -18.40 -6.83
N TRP A 227 -20.63 -19.22 -5.91
CA TRP A 227 -21.08 -20.61 -5.73
C TRP A 227 -22.58 -20.66 -5.43
N LYS A 228 -23.06 -19.88 -4.45
CA LYS A 228 -24.48 -19.88 -4.08
C LYS A 228 -25.39 -19.48 -5.25
N TRP A 229 -24.93 -18.57 -6.09
CA TRP A 229 -25.68 -18.09 -7.25
C TRP A 229 -25.70 -19.06 -8.43
N THR A 230 -24.61 -19.81 -8.65
CA THR A 230 -24.41 -20.59 -9.90
C THR A 230 -24.31 -22.10 -9.71
N GLY A 231 -24.12 -22.57 -8.47
CA GLY A 231 -23.76 -23.96 -8.17
C GLY A 231 -22.32 -24.33 -8.55
N ASN A 232 -21.43 -23.35 -8.77
CA ASN A 232 -20.05 -23.64 -9.16
C ASN A 232 -19.22 -24.17 -7.99
N GLU A 233 -19.10 -25.50 -7.90
CA GLU A 233 -18.36 -26.20 -6.85
C GLU A 233 -16.85 -25.90 -6.81
N LYS A 234 -16.25 -25.44 -7.92
CA LYS A 234 -14.83 -25.01 -7.90
C LYS A 234 -14.67 -23.75 -7.05
N ALA A 235 -15.62 -22.82 -7.13
CA ALA A 235 -15.57 -21.59 -6.35
C ALA A 235 -15.63 -21.87 -4.84
N LEU A 236 -16.54 -22.75 -4.41
CA LEU A 236 -16.64 -23.19 -3.01
C LEU A 236 -15.33 -23.83 -2.54
N ARG A 237 -14.78 -24.77 -3.32
CA ARG A 237 -13.51 -25.44 -2.97
C ARG A 237 -12.34 -24.47 -2.85
N MET A 238 -12.24 -23.46 -3.72
CA MET A 238 -11.18 -22.45 -3.62
C MET A 238 -11.28 -21.64 -2.32
N ALA A 239 -12.49 -21.23 -1.93
CA ALA A 239 -12.71 -20.52 -0.69
C ALA A 239 -12.38 -21.39 0.53
N GLU A 240 -12.97 -22.59 0.62
CA GLU A 240 -12.76 -23.50 1.75
C GLU A 240 -11.29 -23.92 1.91
N LYS A 241 -10.64 -24.33 0.82
CA LYS A 241 -9.22 -24.72 0.85
C LYS A 241 -8.34 -23.58 1.34
N THR A 242 -8.60 -22.35 0.90
CA THR A 242 -7.80 -21.20 1.32
C THR A 242 -7.98 -20.90 2.79
N LEU A 243 -9.23 -20.80 3.25
CA LEU A 243 -9.53 -20.49 4.64
C LEU A 243 -8.97 -21.56 5.59
N LEU A 244 -9.15 -22.86 5.29
CA LEU A 244 -8.56 -23.92 6.10
C LEU A 244 -7.02 -23.88 6.08
N SER A 245 -6.40 -23.61 4.94
CA SER A 245 -4.94 -23.49 4.85
C SER A 245 -4.40 -22.30 5.65
N MET A 246 -5.12 -21.19 5.71
CA MET A 246 -4.75 -20.05 6.55
C MET A 246 -4.95 -20.34 8.04
N ALA A 247 -6.10 -20.90 8.42
CA ALA A 247 -6.40 -21.25 9.81
C ALA A 247 -5.38 -22.23 10.42
N ARG A 248 -4.88 -23.17 9.60
CA ARG A 248 -3.85 -24.14 9.99
C ARG A 248 -2.42 -23.62 9.85
N GLY A 249 -2.24 -22.44 9.25
CA GLY A 249 -0.94 -21.82 9.02
C GLY A 249 -0.47 -20.98 10.20
N GLY A 250 0.77 -20.50 10.14
CA GLY A 250 1.33 -19.51 11.08
C GLY A 250 0.83 -18.08 10.84
N ILE A 251 0.07 -17.83 9.77
CA ILE A 251 -0.64 -16.56 9.58
C ILE A 251 -1.74 -16.36 10.61
N TYR A 252 -2.33 -17.44 11.12
CA TYR A 252 -3.23 -17.39 12.26
C TYR A 252 -2.42 -17.43 13.55
N ASP A 253 -2.66 -16.48 14.46
CA ASP A 253 -2.03 -16.49 15.77
C ASP A 253 -2.73 -17.51 16.67
N HIS A 254 -2.14 -18.69 16.80
CA HIS A 254 -2.68 -19.78 17.63
C HIS A 254 -2.65 -19.50 19.14
N LEU A 255 -1.97 -18.44 19.59
CA LEU A 255 -1.88 -18.07 21.00
C LEU A 255 -2.76 -16.86 21.33
N GLY A 256 -2.67 -15.80 20.51
CA GLY A 256 -3.36 -14.53 20.72
C GLY A 256 -4.61 -14.34 19.86
N TYR A 257 -4.97 -15.33 19.02
CA TYR A 257 -6.08 -15.31 18.08
C TYR A 257 -5.99 -14.23 16.99
N GLY A 258 -6.76 -14.42 15.92
CA GLY A 258 -6.79 -13.50 14.78
C GLY A 258 -5.63 -13.69 13.80
N PHE A 259 -5.76 -13.06 12.65
CA PHE A 259 -4.85 -13.20 11.52
C PHE A 259 -3.81 -12.08 11.45
N HIS A 260 -2.57 -12.46 11.24
CA HIS A 260 -1.53 -11.55 10.78
C HIS A 260 -1.82 -11.09 9.35
N ARG A 261 -1.32 -9.91 8.99
CA ARG A 261 -1.70 -9.20 7.76
C ARG A 261 -1.42 -9.98 6.48
N TYR A 262 -0.27 -10.65 6.42
CA TYR A 262 0.11 -11.50 5.29
C TYR A 262 1.17 -12.52 5.72
N ALA A 263 1.36 -13.55 4.91
CA ALA A 263 2.48 -14.49 5.04
C ALA A 263 3.56 -14.18 4.00
N THR A 264 4.82 -14.24 4.40
CA THR A 264 5.95 -14.00 3.48
C THR A 264 6.22 -15.19 2.56
N ASP A 265 5.66 -16.36 2.88
CA ASP A 265 5.83 -17.60 2.12
C ASP A 265 4.50 -18.15 1.55
N ALA A 266 4.60 -19.16 0.68
CA ALA A 266 3.47 -19.72 -0.03
C ALA A 266 2.54 -20.58 0.85
N ARG A 267 3.04 -21.12 1.96
CA ARG A 267 2.37 -22.10 2.82
C ARG A 267 1.64 -21.47 4.00
N TRP A 268 1.62 -20.13 4.08
CA TRP A 268 1.03 -19.38 5.18
C TRP A 268 1.74 -19.57 6.53
N LEU A 269 3.05 -19.88 6.54
CA LEU A 269 3.77 -20.26 7.76
C LEU A 269 4.44 -19.09 8.47
N ILE A 270 5.03 -18.15 7.73
CA ILE A 270 5.85 -17.06 8.27
C ILE A 270 5.03 -15.77 8.19
N PRO A 271 4.38 -15.35 9.30
CA PRO A 271 3.57 -14.15 9.30
C PRO A 271 4.41 -12.87 9.25
N HIS A 272 3.83 -11.84 8.66
CA HIS A 272 4.16 -10.46 9.00
C HIS A 272 3.30 -10.02 10.18
N PHE A 273 3.91 -9.88 11.37
CA PHE A 273 3.24 -9.88 12.68
C PHE A 273 2.24 -8.74 12.98
N GLU A 274 1.96 -7.85 12.03
CA GLU A 274 0.92 -6.82 12.13
C GLU A 274 -0.49 -7.44 12.07
N LYS A 275 -1.42 -6.98 12.90
CA LYS A 275 -2.84 -7.35 12.85
C LYS A 275 -3.70 -6.10 12.71
N MET A 276 -4.47 -6.00 11.63
CA MET A 276 -5.36 -4.86 11.38
C MET A 276 -6.79 -5.23 11.74
N LEU A 277 -7.51 -4.32 12.42
CA LEU A 277 -8.89 -4.57 12.85
C LEU A 277 -9.84 -4.86 11.68
N TYR A 278 -9.70 -4.14 10.57
CA TYR A 278 -10.54 -4.36 9.39
C TYR A 278 -10.27 -5.72 8.74
N ASP A 279 -9.02 -6.21 8.78
CA ASP A 279 -8.68 -7.55 8.28
C ASP A 279 -9.33 -8.62 9.16
N GLN A 280 -9.34 -8.43 10.48
CA GLN A 280 -10.05 -9.34 11.40
C GLN A 280 -11.55 -9.37 11.13
N ALA A 281 -12.18 -8.20 11.01
CA ALA A 281 -13.61 -8.09 10.77
C ALA A 281 -14.02 -8.80 9.47
N LEU A 282 -13.27 -8.57 8.40
CA LEU A 282 -13.53 -9.20 7.10
C LEU A 282 -13.22 -10.71 7.12
N ALA A 283 -12.18 -11.14 7.85
CA ALA A 283 -11.90 -12.56 8.04
C ALA A 283 -13.05 -13.26 8.77
N ALA A 284 -13.52 -12.71 9.90
CA ALA A 284 -14.65 -13.26 10.66
C ALA A 284 -15.89 -13.44 9.79
N MET A 285 -16.20 -12.46 8.92
CA MET A 285 -17.28 -12.59 7.93
C MET A 285 -17.05 -13.74 6.95
N ALA A 286 -15.85 -13.85 6.38
CA ALA A 286 -15.52 -14.89 5.41
C ALA A 286 -15.56 -16.31 6.02
N TYR A 287 -15.03 -16.49 7.24
CA TYR A 287 -15.09 -17.76 7.96
C TYR A 287 -16.52 -18.12 8.37
N THR A 288 -17.33 -17.15 8.80
CA THR A 288 -18.75 -17.36 9.11
C THR A 288 -19.52 -17.81 7.88
N GLU A 289 -19.41 -17.08 6.75
CA GLU A 289 -20.10 -17.44 5.51
C GLU A 289 -19.63 -18.81 4.99
N ALA A 290 -18.34 -19.14 5.13
CA ALA A 290 -17.81 -20.43 4.72
C ALA A 290 -18.32 -21.59 5.62
N PHE A 291 -18.38 -21.39 6.94
CA PHE A 291 -18.99 -22.35 7.87
C PHE A 291 -20.46 -22.62 7.52
N LEU A 292 -21.23 -21.56 7.23
CA LEU A 292 -22.64 -21.71 6.82
C LEU A 292 -22.79 -22.42 5.47
N ALA A 293 -21.82 -22.25 4.56
CA ALA A 293 -21.84 -22.90 3.25
C ALA A 293 -21.47 -24.39 3.30
N THR A 294 -20.53 -24.79 4.16
CA THR A 294 -19.96 -26.15 4.17
C THR A 294 -20.33 -27.00 5.38
N GLY A 295 -20.76 -26.39 6.49
CA GLY A 295 -20.95 -27.05 7.77
C GLY A 295 -19.64 -27.47 8.47
N ASN A 296 -18.48 -27.03 7.96
CA ASN A 296 -17.18 -27.41 8.48
C ASN A 296 -16.87 -26.69 9.80
N ARG A 297 -16.88 -27.43 10.92
CA ARG A 297 -16.73 -26.86 12.26
C ARG A 297 -15.44 -26.09 12.48
N GLU A 298 -14.33 -26.49 11.85
CA GLU A 298 -13.05 -25.77 12.00
C GLU A 298 -13.16 -24.33 11.49
N LEU A 299 -13.93 -24.08 10.43
CA LEU A 299 -14.19 -22.72 9.95
C LEU A 299 -15.06 -21.93 10.95
N GLY A 300 -16.00 -22.61 11.61
CA GLY A 300 -16.85 -22.00 12.64
C GLY A 300 -16.07 -21.63 13.90
N ASP A 301 -15.14 -22.48 14.33
CA ASP A 301 -14.30 -22.23 15.52
C ASP A 301 -13.35 -21.05 15.31
N ILE A 302 -12.90 -20.80 14.08
CA ILE A 302 -12.11 -19.60 13.73
C ILE A 302 -12.96 -18.33 13.67
N ALA A 303 -14.25 -18.47 13.37
CA ALA A 303 -15.16 -17.33 13.27
C ALA A 303 -15.65 -16.81 14.64
N SER A 304 -15.65 -17.67 15.67
CA SER A 304 -16.10 -17.37 17.03
C SER A 304 -15.04 -16.65 17.87
#